data_AF-A0A3D1DR33-F1
#
_entry.id   AF-A0A3D1DR33-F1
#
_cell.length_a   1.000
_cell.length_b   1.000
_cell.length_c   1.000
_cell.angle_alpha   90.00
_cell.angle_beta   90.00
_cell.angle_gamma   90.00
#
_symmetry.space_group_name_H-M   'P 1'
#
loop_
_entity.id
_entity.type
_entity.pdbx_description
1 polymer ?
#
loop_
_entity_poly.entity_id
_entity_poly.type
_entity_poly.pdbx_seq_one_letter_code
_entity_poly.pdbx_strand_id
1 'polypeptide(L)'
;MALDVYKDWLGIPEDVPRPVDLYSLLRLVRFNDDAEKVRGNYKKLNAHVRKYASGTYQLESQELLNELAKAMLCLTDPERKRDYDESLGRTFEDDDNLDNPTIAETLVRWGVATREQMQEARDFAERRGLEMRDAVVQMKLVDAEQATKALAAELGFPYVDLEELTPDNSVLTKVPQNLARRNTILPLFVDDNMLLVACGQEPSHELEDDLRFRFGVPMRRVIASPTSINESVVRYYTELEAVEAEVGSAEEAKADEKTTKTKTKKPVVDPGSDEAKEAAYKRNQIGKILMCWSVIVPAVIDHLVLPDRFKFFSIFGFSLSLVVTPVLMYLVWGKFFRRS
;
A
#
# COMPACT_ATOMS: atom_id res chain seq x y z
N MET A 1 33.08 2.97 -2.78
CA MET A 1 32.52 3.28 -4.11
C MET A 1 31.02 3.16 -3.95
N ALA A 2 30.22 4.14 -4.38
CA ALA A 2 28.77 4.00 -4.33
C ALA A 2 28.38 2.80 -5.23
N LEU A 3 27.53 1.91 -4.73
CA LEU A 3 27.01 0.77 -5.50
C LEU A 3 26.20 1.34 -6.67
N ASP A 4 26.48 0.90 -7.91
CA ASP A 4 25.62 1.20 -9.05
C ASP A 4 24.77 -0.05 -9.31
N VAL A 5 23.55 -0.07 -8.80
CA VAL A 5 22.65 -1.22 -8.93
C VAL A 5 22.37 -1.63 -10.38
N TYR A 6 22.39 -0.69 -11.32
CA TYR A 6 22.13 -0.98 -12.73
C TYR A 6 23.34 -1.67 -13.37
N LYS A 7 24.54 -1.22 -13.06
CA LYS A 7 25.77 -1.84 -13.56
C LYS A 7 26.06 -3.16 -12.84
N ASP A 8 26.04 -3.13 -11.51
CA ASP A 8 26.53 -4.22 -10.67
C ASP A 8 25.55 -5.39 -10.61
N TRP A 9 24.23 -5.14 -10.69
CA TRP A 9 23.21 -6.20 -10.64
C TRP A 9 22.54 -6.45 -11.99
N LEU A 10 22.20 -5.40 -12.73
CA LEU A 10 21.53 -5.56 -14.03
C LEU A 10 22.50 -5.65 -15.21
N GLY A 11 23.79 -5.39 -15.03
CA GLY A 11 24.79 -5.43 -16.11
C GLY A 11 24.58 -4.35 -17.16
N ILE A 12 23.86 -3.27 -16.84
CA ILE A 12 23.59 -2.15 -17.73
C ILE A 12 24.78 -1.19 -17.63
N PRO A 13 25.53 -0.96 -18.72
CA PRO A 13 26.74 -0.16 -18.66
C PRO A 13 26.45 1.32 -18.42
N GLU A 14 27.45 2.04 -17.87
CA GLU A 14 27.33 3.45 -17.43
C GLU A 14 27.15 4.45 -18.58
N ASP A 15 27.44 4.04 -19.81
CA ASP A 15 27.25 4.84 -21.03
C ASP A 15 25.79 4.98 -21.44
N VAL A 16 24.90 4.14 -20.89
CA VAL A 16 23.45 4.26 -21.11
C VAL A 16 22.92 5.49 -20.35
N PRO A 17 22.27 6.44 -21.05
CA PRO A 17 21.73 7.63 -20.40
C PRO A 17 20.67 7.27 -19.35
N ARG A 18 20.68 8.00 -18.22
CA ARG A 18 19.71 7.85 -17.14
C ARG A 18 18.64 8.95 -17.24
N PRO A 19 17.35 8.66 -16.96
CA PRO A 19 16.79 7.37 -16.55
C PRO A 19 16.80 6.33 -17.68
N VAL A 20 16.94 5.06 -17.32
CA VAL A 20 16.99 3.93 -18.27
C VAL A 20 15.62 3.73 -18.90
N ASP A 21 15.59 3.41 -20.19
CA ASP A 21 14.35 3.00 -20.84
C ASP A 21 13.83 1.65 -20.30
N LEU A 22 12.51 1.48 -20.26
CA LEU A 22 11.85 0.31 -19.64
C LEU A 22 12.20 -0.99 -20.36
N TYR A 23 12.44 -0.93 -21.68
CA TYR A 23 12.85 -2.07 -22.48
C TYR A 23 14.25 -2.54 -22.07
N SER A 24 15.22 -1.63 -22.01
CA SER A 24 16.58 -1.92 -21.55
C SER A 24 16.61 -2.40 -20.11
N LEU A 25 15.79 -1.81 -19.23
CA LEU A 25 15.67 -2.24 -17.84
C LEU A 25 15.25 -3.72 -17.74
N LEU A 26 14.31 -4.16 -18.57
CA LEU A 26 13.87 -5.56 -18.66
C LEU A 26 14.65 -6.41 -19.67
N ARG A 27 15.77 -5.93 -20.20
CA ARG A 27 16.59 -6.62 -21.21
C ARG A 27 15.79 -7.08 -22.44
N LEU A 28 14.90 -6.21 -22.91
CA LEU A 28 14.05 -6.41 -24.08
C LEU A 28 14.53 -5.56 -25.24
N VAL A 29 14.17 -6.00 -26.45
CA VAL A 29 14.28 -5.16 -27.64
C VAL A 29 13.18 -4.10 -27.57
N ARG A 30 13.50 -2.86 -27.96
CA ARG A 30 12.54 -1.75 -28.01
C ARG A 30 11.31 -2.14 -28.84
N PHE A 31 10.12 -1.71 -28.40
CA PHE A 31 8.83 -2.00 -29.02
C PHE A 31 8.49 -3.50 -29.09
N ASN A 32 8.99 -4.31 -28.16
CA ASN A 32 8.58 -5.70 -28.05
C ASN A 32 7.10 -5.79 -27.64
N ASP A 33 6.29 -6.47 -28.45
CA ASP A 33 4.85 -6.64 -28.23
C ASP A 33 4.48 -7.95 -27.49
N ASP A 34 5.45 -8.79 -27.18
CA ASP A 34 5.24 -10.09 -26.53
C ASP A 34 5.20 -9.94 -25.00
N ALA A 35 3.99 -9.85 -24.44
CA ALA A 35 3.76 -9.70 -23.01
C ALA A 35 4.31 -10.88 -22.18
N GLU A 36 4.33 -12.11 -22.70
CA GLU A 36 4.89 -13.27 -22.01
C GLU A 36 6.42 -13.17 -21.94
N LYS A 37 7.05 -12.64 -22.98
CA LYS A 37 8.49 -12.36 -22.96
C LYS A 37 8.84 -11.26 -21.96
N VAL A 38 8.01 -10.21 -21.85
CA VAL A 38 8.16 -9.16 -20.83
C VAL A 38 8.14 -9.78 -19.42
N ARG A 39 7.11 -10.58 -19.13
CA ARG A 39 6.97 -11.29 -17.84
C ARG A 39 8.13 -12.24 -17.57
N GLY A 40 8.54 -13.03 -18.57
CA GLY A 40 9.62 -13.99 -18.44
C GLY A 40 10.98 -13.34 -18.14
N ASN A 41 11.25 -12.16 -18.70
CA ASN A 41 12.45 -11.40 -18.38
C ASN A 41 12.37 -10.74 -17.00
N TYR A 42 11.22 -10.12 -16.69
CA TYR A 42 10.96 -9.56 -15.37
C TYR A 42 11.19 -10.59 -14.26
N LYS A 43 10.60 -11.80 -14.38
CA LYS A 43 10.75 -12.89 -13.40
C LYS A 43 12.22 -13.23 -13.12
N LYS A 44 13.04 -13.31 -14.18
CA LYS A 44 14.48 -13.61 -14.05
C LYS A 44 15.25 -12.50 -13.32
N LEU A 45 14.96 -11.24 -13.67
CA LEU A 45 15.62 -10.08 -13.07
C LEU A 45 15.17 -9.87 -11.63
N ASN A 46 13.88 -9.95 -11.36
CA ASN A 46 13.30 -9.86 -10.02
C ASN A 46 13.90 -10.94 -9.09
N ALA A 47 13.95 -12.21 -9.53
CA ALA A 47 14.57 -13.28 -8.76
C ALA A 47 16.07 -13.06 -8.49
N HIS A 48 16.77 -12.35 -9.38
CA HIS A 48 18.16 -11.96 -9.16
C HIS A 48 18.28 -10.87 -8.10
N VAL A 49 17.51 -9.78 -8.23
CA VAL A 49 17.56 -8.63 -7.32
C VAL A 49 17.10 -8.99 -5.91
N ARG A 50 16.13 -9.92 -5.78
CA ARG A 50 15.68 -10.43 -4.48
C ARG A 50 16.77 -11.11 -3.64
N LYS A 51 17.88 -11.54 -4.24
CA LYS A 51 19.04 -12.07 -3.50
C LYS A 51 19.68 -11.01 -2.60
N TYR A 52 19.44 -9.73 -2.89
CA TYR A 52 19.95 -8.58 -2.16
C TYR A 52 18.89 -7.93 -1.25
N ALA A 53 17.70 -8.52 -1.15
CA ALA A 53 16.59 -7.96 -0.38
C ALA A 53 16.81 -7.97 1.14
N SER A 54 17.89 -8.60 1.61
CA SER A 54 18.30 -8.59 3.02
C SER A 54 19.75 -8.12 3.17
N GLY A 55 20.05 -7.55 4.34
CA GLY A 55 21.38 -7.06 4.67
C GLY A 55 21.60 -5.60 4.29
N THR A 56 22.82 -5.26 3.89
CA THR A 56 23.27 -3.86 3.76
C THR A 56 22.60 -3.10 2.61
N TYR A 57 22.13 -3.81 1.57
CA TYR A 57 21.56 -3.19 0.36
C TYR A 57 20.05 -3.38 0.25
N GLN A 58 19.37 -3.56 1.39
CA GLN A 58 17.93 -3.82 1.43
C GLN A 58 17.13 -2.69 0.76
N LEU A 59 17.50 -1.44 1.00
CA LEU A 59 16.80 -0.27 0.45
C LEU A 59 16.96 -0.21 -1.07
N GLU A 60 18.20 -0.32 -1.56
CA GLU A 60 18.53 -0.28 -2.98
C GLU A 60 17.91 -1.47 -3.75
N SER A 61 17.85 -2.65 -3.10
CA SER A 61 17.15 -3.82 -3.63
C SER A 61 15.65 -3.58 -3.76
N GLN A 62 15.02 -3.00 -2.74
CA GLN A 62 13.60 -2.67 -2.77
C GLN A 62 13.27 -1.64 -3.85
N GLU A 63 14.05 -0.56 -3.95
CA GLU A 63 13.89 0.46 -4.99
C GLU A 63 13.97 -0.14 -6.40
N LEU A 64 14.97 -0.99 -6.66
CA LEU A 64 15.13 -1.63 -7.96
C LEU A 64 14.02 -2.65 -8.26
N LEU A 65 13.54 -3.41 -7.27
CA LEU A 65 12.40 -4.31 -7.43
C LEU A 65 11.15 -3.54 -7.83
N ASN A 66 10.94 -2.37 -7.22
CA ASN A 66 9.84 -1.49 -7.56
C ASN A 66 9.98 -0.96 -9.00
N GLU A 67 11.16 -0.54 -9.43
CA GLU A 67 11.40 -0.13 -10.83
C GLU A 67 11.14 -1.26 -11.84
N LEU A 68 11.62 -2.47 -11.57
CA LEU A 68 11.37 -3.64 -12.42
C LEU A 68 9.88 -3.96 -12.53
N ALA A 69 9.16 -3.88 -11.41
CA ALA A 69 7.71 -4.10 -11.38
C ALA A 69 6.98 -3.03 -12.23
N LYS A 70 7.35 -1.75 -12.11
CA LYS A 70 6.78 -0.66 -12.92
C LYS A 70 6.98 -0.89 -14.41
N ALA A 71 8.19 -1.25 -14.81
CA ALA A 71 8.49 -1.53 -16.21
C ALA A 71 7.63 -2.69 -16.75
N MET A 72 7.48 -3.77 -15.98
CA MET A 72 6.66 -4.91 -16.38
C MET A 72 5.18 -4.51 -16.49
N LEU A 73 4.66 -3.75 -15.52
CA LEU A 73 3.27 -3.29 -15.53
C LEU A 73 2.97 -2.35 -16.68
N CYS A 74 3.86 -1.40 -16.97
CA CYS A 74 3.70 -0.48 -18.09
C CYS A 74 3.75 -1.23 -19.43
N LEU A 75 4.68 -2.16 -19.62
CA LEU A 75 4.86 -2.87 -20.88
C LEU A 75 3.86 -4.02 -21.10
N THR A 76 3.04 -4.37 -20.10
CA THR A 76 1.98 -5.38 -20.21
C THR A 76 0.57 -4.80 -20.23
N ASP A 77 0.44 -3.49 -20.00
CA ASP A 77 -0.80 -2.73 -20.09
C ASP A 77 -0.92 -2.12 -21.50
N PRO A 78 -1.94 -2.45 -22.30
CA PRO A 78 -2.03 -2.02 -23.70
C PRO A 78 -2.02 -0.51 -23.89
N GLU A 79 -2.78 0.21 -23.05
CA GLU A 79 -2.92 1.67 -23.14
C GLU A 79 -1.60 2.35 -22.73
N ARG A 80 -1.04 1.97 -21.59
CA ARG A 80 0.23 2.56 -21.14
C ARG A 80 1.40 2.22 -22.02
N LYS A 81 1.44 1.00 -22.55
CA LYS A 81 2.49 0.63 -23.49
C LYS A 81 2.39 1.46 -24.76
N ARG A 82 1.18 1.75 -25.25
CA ARG A 82 0.96 2.65 -26.37
C ARG A 82 1.50 4.04 -26.06
N ASP A 83 1.08 4.65 -24.95
CA ASP A 83 1.56 5.98 -24.52
C ASP A 83 3.09 6.03 -24.38
N TYR A 84 3.67 4.99 -23.76
CA TYR A 84 5.11 4.87 -23.58
C TYR A 84 5.83 4.71 -24.92
N ASP A 85 5.32 3.86 -25.81
CA ASP A 85 5.88 3.64 -27.13
C ASP A 85 5.79 4.91 -28.00
N GLU A 86 4.70 5.67 -27.91
CA GLU A 86 4.53 6.97 -28.56
C GLU A 86 5.55 7.99 -28.03
N SER A 87 5.78 8.04 -26.71
CA SER A 87 6.85 8.87 -26.11
C SER A 87 8.25 8.52 -26.63
N LEU A 88 8.41 7.26 -27.05
CA LEU A 88 9.61 6.72 -27.69
C LEU A 88 9.58 6.85 -29.23
N GLY A 89 8.56 7.47 -29.82
CA GLY A 89 8.48 7.75 -31.26
C GLY A 89 7.84 6.65 -32.11
N ARG A 90 7.16 5.66 -31.52
CA ARG A 90 6.29 4.73 -32.27
C ARG A 90 5.02 5.48 -32.69
N THR A 91 4.59 5.29 -33.92
CA THR A 91 3.30 5.81 -34.40
C THR A 91 2.29 4.67 -34.49
N PHE A 92 1.08 4.89 -33.99
CA PHE A 92 -0.04 3.97 -34.12
C PHE A 92 -1.01 4.53 -35.16
N GLU A 93 -1.58 3.67 -35.99
CA GLU A 93 -2.71 4.05 -36.83
C GLU A 93 -3.95 4.11 -35.92
N ASP A 94 -4.81 5.10 -36.12
CA ASP A 94 -6.09 5.26 -35.42
C ASP A 94 -7.07 4.18 -35.91
N ASP A 95 -6.83 2.91 -35.58
CA ASP A 95 -7.81 1.86 -35.80
C ASP A 95 -8.66 1.71 -34.54
N ASP A 96 -9.81 2.39 -34.60
CA ASP A 96 -10.86 2.46 -33.59
C ASP A 96 -11.59 1.12 -33.46
N ASN A 97 -11.13 0.27 -32.54
CA ASN A 97 -11.96 -0.48 -31.57
C ASN A 97 -11.07 -1.52 -30.85
N LEU A 98 -10.50 -1.11 -29.73
CA LEU A 98 -9.94 -2.04 -28.74
C LEU A 98 -11.08 -2.52 -27.84
N ASP A 99 -12.07 -3.20 -28.40
CA ASP A 99 -12.95 -4.01 -27.56
C ASP A 99 -12.07 -5.10 -26.94
N ASN A 100 -11.93 -5.05 -25.61
CA ASN A 100 -11.20 -6.06 -24.89
C ASN A 100 -11.86 -7.42 -25.16
N PRO A 101 -11.10 -8.43 -25.61
CA PRO A 101 -11.68 -9.72 -25.94
C PRO A 101 -12.26 -10.35 -24.67
N THR A 102 -13.44 -10.92 -24.80
CA THR A 102 -14.08 -11.62 -23.67
C THR A 102 -13.22 -12.79 -23.19
N ILE A 103 -13.46 -13.28 -21.98
CA ILE A 103 -12.82 -14.48 -21.44
C ILE A 103 -12.98 -15.64 -22.43
N ALA A 104 -14.19 -15.84 -22.97
CA ALA A 104 -14.46 -16.91 -23.93
C ALA A 104 -13.61 -16.80 -25.19
N GLU A 105 -13.55 -15.61 -25.80
CA GLU A 105 -12.74 -15.36 -27.00
C GLU A 105 -11.25 -15.50 -26.72
N THR A 106 -10.79 -15.02 -25.58
CA THR A 106 -9.40 -15.10 -25.14
C THR A 106 -8.95 -16.55 -24.98
N LEU A 107 -9.74 -17.38 -24.29
CA LEU A 107 -9.43 -18.80 -24.07
C LEU A 107 -9.49 -19.61 -25.38
N VAL A 108 -10.43 -19.32 -26.27
CA VAL A 108 -10.49 -19.93 -27.61
C VAL A 108 -9.29 -19.53 -28.46
N ARG A 109 -8.90 -18.26 -28.42
CA ARG A 109 -7.73 -17.73 -29.14
C ARG A 109 -6.42 -18.37 -28.66
N TRP A 110 -6.30 -18.67 -27.37
CA TRP A 110 -5.16 -19.41 -26.82
C TRP A 110 -5.18 -20.91 -27.15
N GLY A 111 -6.28 -21.42 -27.71
CA GLY A 111 -6.43 -22.84 -28.06
C GLY A 111 -6.59 -23.74 -26.84
N VAL A 112 -6.89 -23.19 -25.66
CA VAL A 112 -7.09 -23.97 -24.43
C VAL A 112 -8.52 -24.49 -24.28
N ALA A 113 -9.48 -23.89 -24.98
CA ALA A 113 -10.86 -24.34 -25.03
C ALA A 113 -11.49 -24.13 -26.41
N THR A 114 -12.54 -24.88 -26.74
CA THR A 114 -13.31 -24.70 -27.98
C THR A 114 -14.51 -23.78 -27.77
N ARG A 115 -15.07 -23.27 -28.87
CA ARG A 115 -16.28 -22.42 -28.83
C ARG A 115 -17.47 -23.16 -28.20
N GLU A 116 -17.60 -24.45 -28.46
CA GLU A 116 -18.65 -25.31 -27.90
C GLU A 116 -18.48 -25.44 -26.38
N GLN A 117 -17.24 -25.64 -25.90
CA GLN A 117 -16.94 -25.69 -24.47
C GLN A 117 -17.23 -24.36 -23.77
N MET A 118 -16.99 -23.23 -24.44
CA MET A 118 -17.33 -21.91 -23.89
C MET A 118 -18.84 -21.68 -23.82
N GLN A 119 -19.60 -22.18 -24.80
CA GLN A 119 -21.06 -22.13 -24.71
C GLN A 119 -21.59 -23.01 -23.56
N GLU A 120 -21.05 -24.21 -23.39
CA GLU A 120 -21.42 -25.08 -22.26
C GLU A 120 -21.07 -24.43 -20.91
N ALA A 121 -19.90 -23.78 -20.82
CA ALA A 121 -19.49 -23.04 -19.63
C ALA A 121 -20.40 -21.85 -19.33
N ARG A 122 -20.87 -21.13 -20.34
CA ARG A 122 -21.85 -20.05 -20.19
C ARG A 122 -23.18 -20.58 -19.65
N ASP A 123 -23.70 -21.65 -20.24
CA ASP A 123 -24.95 -22.28 -19.78
C ASP A 123 -24.81 -22.80 -18.33
N PHE A 124 -23.64 -23.33 -17.97
CA PHE A 124 -23.33 -23.75 -16.60
C PHE A 124 -23.28 -22.56 -15.63
N ALA A 125 -22.63 -21.47 -16.03
CA ALA A 125 -22.51 -20.23 -15.27
C ALA A 125 -23.89 -19.64 -14.95
N GLU A 126 -24.76 -19.50 -15.95
CA GLU A 126 -26.12 -18.97 -15.81
C GLU A 126 -26.97 -19.83 -14.87
N ARG A 127 -26.90 -21.16 -15.00
CA ARG A 127 -27.67 -22.10 -14.14
C ARG A 127 -27.22 -22.08 -12.69
N ARG A 128 -25.96 -21.74 -12.42
CA ARG A 128 -25.34 -21.77 -11.09
C ARG A 128 -25.21 -20.38 -10.47
N GLY A 129 -25.45 -19.31 -11.22
CA GLY A 129 -25.19 -17.93 -10.79
C GLY A 129 -23.70 -17.68 -10.54
N LEU A 130 -22.85 -18.20 -11.41
CA LEU A 130 -21.39 -18.04 -11.35
C LEU A 130 -20.91 -17.07 -12.42
N GLU A 131 -19.78 -16.43 -12.17
CA GLU A 131 -19.06 -15.69 -13.20
C GLU A 131 -18.39 -16.63 -14.20
N MET A 132 -18.21 -16.18 -15.44
CA MET A 132 -17.63 -17.00 -16.52
C MET A 132 -16.25 -17.57 -16.14
N ARG A 133 -15.40 -16.77 -15.49
CA ARG A 133 -14.09 -17.20 -14.97
C ARG A 133 -14.23 -18.41 -14.03
N ASP A 134 -15.16 -18.37 -13.10
CA ASP A 134 -15.30 -19.41 -12.08
C ASP A 134 -15.94 -20.67 -12.66
N ALA A 135 -16.86 -20.51 -13.62
CA ALA A 135 -17.46 -21.61 -14.36
C ALA A 135 -16.44 -22.44 -15.13
N VAL A 136 -15.55 -21.80 -15.90
CA VAL A 136 -14.54 -22.52 -16.70
C VAL A 136 -13.52 -23.28 -15.84
N VAL A 137 -13.18 -22.75 -14.67
CA VAL A 137 -12.31 -23.42 -13.69
C VAL A 137 -13.04 -24.59 -13.03
N GLN A 138 -14.30 -24.39 -12.61
CA GLN A 138 -15.08 -25.43 -11.95
C GLN A 138 -15.39 -26.62 -12.87
N MET A 139 -15.60 -26.37 -14.15
CA MET A 139 -15.75 -27.40 -15.18
C MET A 139 -14.42 -28.05 -15.57
N LYS A 140 -13.29 -27.61 -14.99
CA LYS A 140 -11.93 -28.09 -15.29
C LYS A 140 -11.56 -27.95 -16.77
N LEU A 141 -12.10 -26.94 -17.45
CA LEU A 141 -11.76 -26.65 -18.84
C LEU A 141 -10.40 -25.97 -18.93
N VAL A 142 -10.10 -25.10 -17.96
CA VAL A 142 -8.84 -24.35 -17.86
C VAL A 142 -8.38 -24.31 -16.40
N ASP A 143 -7.10 -24.02 -16.21
CA ASP A 143 -6.58 -23.76 -14.87
C ASP A 143 -7.01 -22.38 -14.35
N ALA A 144 -6.86 -22.15 -13.04
CA ALA A 144 -7.25 -20.90 -12.40
C ALA A 144 -6.39 -19.70 -12.86
N GLU A 145 -5.14 -19.93 -13.25
CA GLU A 145 -4.21 -18.89 -13.67
C GLU A 145 -4.61 -18.35 -15.06
N GLN A 146 -4.86 -19.24 -16.01
CA GLN A 146 -5.37 -18.96 -17.35
C GLN A 146 -6.71 -18.26 -17.30
N ALA A 147 -7.65 -18.73 -16.48
CA ALA A 147 -8.93 -18.06 -16.30
C ALA A 147 -8.75 -16.62 -15.76
N THR A 148 -7.81 -16.43 -14.82
CA THR A 148 -7.50 -15.10 -14.26
C THR A 148 -6.83 -14.19 -15.29
N LYS A 149 -5.90 -14.70 -16.11
CA LYS A 149 -5.28 -13.95 -17.21
C LYS A 149 -6.30 -13.57 -18.28
N ALA A 150 -7.27 -14.44 -18.55
CA ALA A 150 -8.36 -14.15 -19.49
C ALA A 150 -9.29 -13.05 -18.95
N LEU A 151 -9.61 -13.08 -17.65
CA LEU A 151 -10.34 -11.98 -16.99
C LEU A 151 -9.56 -10.65 -17.08
N ALA A 152 -8.25 -10.69 -16.86
CA ALA A 152 -7.39 -9.51 -16.98
C ALA A 152 -7.45 -8.90 -18.39
N ALA A 153 -7.46 -9.74 -19.42
CA ALA A 153 -7.60 -9.32 -20.81
C ALA A 153 -8.97 -8.68 -21.09
N GLU A 154 -10.06 -9.26 -20.59
CA GLU A 154 -11.43 -8.72 -20.73
C GLU A 154 -11.59 -7.36 -20.04
N LEU A 155 -10.99 -7.19 -18.85
CA LEU A 155 -11.03 -5.94 -18.11
C LEU A 155 -10.03 -4.89 -18.63
N GLY A 156 -9.11 -5.27 -19.52
CA GLY A 156 -8.03 -4.40 -19.98
C GLY A 156 -7.00 -4.06 -18.89
N PHE A 157 -6.88 -4.90 -17.86
CA PHE A 157 -5.93 -4.70 -16.76
C PHE A 157 -4.76 -5.68 -16.87
N PRO A 158 -3.54 -5.29 -16.46
CA PRO A 158 -2.41 -6.20 -16.46
C PRO A 158 -2.60 -7.29 -15.39
N TYR A 159 -2.33 -8.54 -15.75
CA TYR A 159 -2.20 -9.64 -14.79
C TYR A 159 -0.88 -9.54 -14.01
N VAL A 160 -0.80 -10.00 -12.78
CA VAL A 160 0.45 -10.15 -12.01
C VAL A 160 0.46 -11.42 -11.18
N ASP A 161 1.64 -12.01 -11.04
CA ASP A 161 1.91 -13.04 -10.05
C ASP A 161 2.40 -12.37 -8.76
N LEU A 162 1.66 -12.52 -7.66
CA LEU A 162 2.00 -11.90 -6.39
C LEU A 162 3.20 -12.54 -5.72
N GLU A 163 3.57 -13.77 -6.11
CA GLU A 163 4.82 -14.33 -5.65
C GLU A 163 6.02 -13.49 -6.10
N GLU A 164 5.90 -12.77 -7.22
CA GLU A 164 6.97 -11.94 -7.81
C GLU A 164 6.96 -10.49 -7.32
N LEU A 165 5.93 -10.05 -6.61
CA LEU A 165 5.82 -8.70 -6.07
C LEU A 165 6.00 -8.70 -4.56
N THR A 166 6.41 -7.57 -4.00
CA THR A 166 6.54 -7.40 -2.55
C THR A 166 5.86 -6.11 -2.17
N PRO A 167 4.78 -6.16 -1.36
CA PRO A 167 4.07 -4.97 -0.93
C PRO A 167 4.92 -4.15 0.06
N ASP A 168 4.74 -2.84 0.03
CA ASP A 168 5.34 -1.92 0.98
C ASP A 168 4.56 -1.92 2.29
N ASN A 169 5.26 -2.12 3.41
CA ASN A 169 4.65 -2.11 4.74
C ASN A 169 3.90 -0.80 5.03
N SER A 170 4.41 0.33 4.55
CA SER A 170 3.78 1.65 4.71
C SER A 170 2.39 1.75 4.06
N VAL A 171 2.14 0.93 3.04
CA VAL A 171 0.88 0.84 2.33
C VAL A 171 -0.05 -0.15 3.03
N LEU A 172 0.48 -1.31 3.43
CA LEU A 172 -0.28 -2.32 4.17
C LEU A 172 -0.88 -1.79 5.47
N THR A 173 -0.12 -1.01 6.25
CA THR A 173 -0.59 -0.41 7.52
C THR A 173 -1.82 0.50 7.35
N LYS A 174 -2.01 1.12 6.16
CA LYS A 174 -3.14 2.04 5.90
C LYS A 174 -4.44 1.32 5.52
N VAL A 175 -4.36 0.05 5.14
CA VAL A 175 -5.51 -0.76 4.71
C VAL A 175 -5.76 -1.86 5.72
N PRO A 176 -6.89 -1.87 6.45
CA PRO A 176 -7.18 -2.95 7.39
C PRO A 176 -7.28 -4.31 6.69
N GLN A 177 -6.74 -5.37 7.31
CA GLN A 177 -6.76 -6.73 6.75
C GLN A 177 -8.18 -7.19 6.37
N ASN A 178 -9.18 -6.88 7.19
CA ASN A 178 -10.58 -7.22 6.91
C ASN A 178 -11.11 -6.56 5.63
N LEU A 179 -10.63 -5.35 5.30
CA LEU A 179 -10.99 -4.66 4.07
C LEU A 179 -10.34 -5.32 2.87
N ALA A 180 -9.05 -5.68 2.99
CA ALA A 180 -8.31 -6.42 1.96
C ALA A 180 -8.98 -7.77 1.64
N ARG A 181 -9.30 -8.56 2.68
CA ARG A 181 -9.96 -9.87 2.53
C ARG A 181 -11.37 -9.76 1.95
N ARG A 182 -12.19 -8.84 2.46
CA ARG A 182 -13.60 -8.71 2.02
C ARG A 182 -13.69 -8.38 0.53
N ASN A 183 -12.81 -7.53 0.03
CA ASN A 183 -12.83 -7.10 -1.36
C ASN A 183 -11.92 -7.94 -2.26
N THR A 184 -11.25 -8.96 -1.72
CA THR A 184 -10.22 -9.74 -2.43
C THR A 184 -9.20 -8.83 -3.13
N ILE A 185 -8.57 -7.96 -2.33
CA ILE A 185 -7.52 -7.06 -2.81
C ILE A 185 -6.26 -7.16 -1.95
N LEU A 186 -5.11 -6.79 -2.54
CA LEU A 186 -3.86 -6.58 -1.84
C LEU A 186 -3.23 -5.26 -2.35
N PRO A 187 -3.13 -4.22 -1.50
CA PRO A 187 -2.44 -3.00 -1.87
C PRO A 187 -0.93 -3.27 -1.87
N LEU A 188 -0.24 -2.85 -2.93
CA LEU A 188 1.17 -3.18 -3.17
C LEU A 188 2.08 -2.04 -2.76
N PHE A 189 2.13 -0.96 -3.53
CA PHE A 189 2.99 0.20 -3.27
C PHE A 189 2.36 1.46 -3.90
N VAL A 190 2.81 2.63 -3.47
CA VAL A 190 2.44 3.92 -4.08
C VAL A 190 3.56 4.36 -4.99
N ASP A 191 3.22 4.71 -6.23
CA ASP A 191 4.17 5.14 -7.24
C ASP A 191 3.54 6.16 -8.20
N ASP A 192 4.30 7.18 -8.61
CA ASP A 192 3.83 8.24 -9.53
C ASP A 192 2.44 8.81 -9.17
N ASN A 193 2.21 9.06 -7.88
CA ASN A 193 0.91 9.48 -7.34
C ASN A 193 -0.25 8.52 -7.68
N MET A 194 0.04 7.21 -7.73
CA MET A 194 -0.94 6.15 -7.93
C MET A 194 -0.70 5.03 -6.92
N LEU A 195 -1.76 4.54 -6.28
CA LEU A 195 -1.70 3.33 -5.45
C LEU A 195 -1.85 2.10 -6.34
N LEU A 196 -0.83 1.24 -6.43
CA LEU A 196 -0.97 -0.05 -7.10
C LEU A 196 -1.72 -1.05 -6.21
N VAL A 197 -2.80 -1.64 -6.72
CA VAL A 197 -3.65 -2.59 -5.99
C VAL A 197 -3.87 -3.82 -6.84
N ALA A 198 -3.50 -4.99 -6.31
CA ALA A 198 -3.89 -6.26 -6.87
C ALA A 198 -5.32 -6.60 -6.50
N CYS A 199 -6.13 -6.93 -7.50
CA CYS A 199 -7.56 -7.20 -7.38
C CYS A 199 -7.87 -8.59 -7.93
N GLY A 200 -8.69 -9.35 -7.20
CA GLY A 200 -9.12 -10.68 -7.64
C GLY A 200 -10.23 -10.64 -8.70
N GLN A 201 -10.88 -9.49 -8.84
CA GLN A 201 -11.99 -9.22 -9.74
C GLN A 201 -12.06 -7.71 -10.00
N GLU A 202 -13.01 -7.26 -10.81
CA GLU A 202 -13.27 -5.84 -10.98
C GLU A 202 -13.64 -5.19 -9.62
N PRO A 203 -12.90 -4.18 -9.16
CA PRO A 203 -13.20 -3.50 -7.91
C PRO A 203 -14.46 -2.63 -8.05
N SER A 204 -15.24 -2.50 -6.99
CA SER A 204 -16.39 -1.59 -6.99
C SER A 204 -15.94 -0.14 -6.86
N HIS A 205 -16.71 0.80 -7.42
CA HIS A 205 -16.39 2.24 -7.33
C HIS A 205 -16.24 2.73 -5.88
N GLU A 206 -17.00 2.16 -4.93
CA GLU A 206 -16.87 2.52 -3.52
C GLU A 206 -15.51 2.13 -2.94
N LEU A 207 -14.95 0.99 -3.38
CA LEU A 207 -13.63 0.55 -2.96
C LEU A 207 -12.54 1.48 -3.50
N GLU A 208 -12.68 1.90 -4.75
CA GLU A 208 -11.74 2.83 -5.39
C GLU A 208 -11.75 4.19 -4.69
N ASP A 209 -12.94 4.68 -4.37
CA ASP A 209 -13.12 5.91 -3.63
C ASP A 209 -12.52 5.81 -2.22
N ASP A 210 -12.80 4.74 -1.48
CA ASP A 210 -12.24 4.52 -0.13
C ASP A 210 -10.70 4.47 -0.16
N LEU A 211 -10.11 3.74 -1.10
CA LEU A 211 -8.66 3.71 -1.26
C LEU A 211 -8.11 5.08 -1.69
N ARG A 212 -8.79 5.79 -2.60
CA ARG A 212 -8.39 7.14 -2.98
C ARG A 212 -8.39 8.10 -1.79
N PHE A 213 -9.42 8.05 -0.93
CA PHE A 213 -9.49 8.88 0.27
C PHE A 213 -8.42 8.52 1.31
N ARG A 214 -8.10 7.23 1.47
CA ARG A 214 -7.06 6.76 2.41
C ARG A 214 -5.66 7.18 2.00
N PHE A 215 -5.36 7.12 0.70
CA PHE A 215 -4.01 7.35 0.19
C PHE A 215 -3.80 8.74 -0.40
N GLY A 216 -4.87 9.49 -0.68
CA GLY A 216 -4.81 10.80 -1.33
C GLY A 216 -4.43 10.72 -2.82
N VAL A 217 -4.41 9.53 -3.39
CA VAL A 217 -3.99 9.23 -4.76
C VAL A 217 -4.95 8.23 -5.40
N PRO A 218 -5.25 8.33 -6.70
CA PRO A 218 -6.04 7.32 -7.39
C PRO A 218 -5.37 5.95 -7.35
N MET A 219 -6.17 4.89 -7.43
CA MET A 219 -5.64 3.52 -7.50
C MET A 219 -5.42 3.07 -8.95
N ARG A 220 -4.44 2.19 -9.12
CA ARG A 220 -4.09 1.49 -10.34
C ARG A 220 -4.34 0.01 -10.11
N ARG A 221 -5.17 -0.58 -10.95
CA ARG A 221 -5.65 -1.96 -10.84
C ARG A 221 -4.69 -2.89 -11.54
N VAL A 222 -4.39 -4.01 -10.89
CA VAL A 222 -3.75 -5.16 -11.53
C VAL A 222 -4.53 -6.40 -11.13
N ILE A 223 -4.66 -7.38 -12.02
CA ILE A 223 -5.41 -8.60 -11.72
C ILE A 223 -4.47 -9.68 -11.22
N ALA A 224 -4.81 -10.32 -10.11
CA ALA A 224 -4.10 -11.47 -9.57
C ALA A 224 -5.10 -12.56 -9.20
N SER A 225 -4.62 -13.80 -9.03
CA SER A 225 -5.54 -14.90 -8.69
C SER A 225 -6.14 -14.67 -7.30
N PRO A 226 -7.45 -14.90 -7.11
CA PRO A 226 -8.09 -14.73 -5.80
C PRO A 226 -7.42 -15.56 -4.69
N THR A 227 -6.95 -16.76 -5.02
CA THR A 227 -6.20 -17.63 -4.10
C THR A 227 -4.89 -16.97 -3.67
N SER A 228 -4.08 -16.49 -4.63
CA SER A 228 -2.81 -15.84 -4.35
C SER A 228 -2.98 -14.56 -3.53
N ILE A 229 -4.03 -13.78 -3.79
CA ILE A 229 -4.37 -12.60 -2.98
C ILE A 229 -4.68 -13.02 -1.55
N ASN A 230 -5.56 -14.00 -1.34
CA ASN A 230 -5.94 -14.44 -0.01
C ASN A 230 -4.75 -14.98 0.79
N GLU A 231 -3.89 -15.78 0.16
CA GLU A 231 -2.65 -16.28 0.78
C GLU A 231 -1.69 -15.14 1.14
N SER A 232 -1.50 -14.19 0.21
CA SER A 232 -0.64 -13.03 0.42
C SER A 232 -1.17 -12.11 1.53
N VAL A 233 -2.48 -11.87 1.59
CA VAL A 233 -3.12 -11.07 2.65
C VAL A 233 -2.96 -11.74 4.01
N VAL A 234 -3.02 -13.07 4.10
CA VAL A 234 -2.72 -13.76 5.37
C VAL A 234 -1.25 -13.56 5.72
N ARG A 235 -0.35 -13.86 4.79
CA ARG A 235 1.10 -13.79 5.00
C ARG A 235 1.56 -12.40 5.45
N TYR A 236 1.32 -11.38 4.64
CA TYR A 236 1.92 -10.05 4.85
C TYR A 236 1.32 -9.31 6.04
N TYR A 237 0.03 -9.48 6.34
CA TYR A 237 -0.56 -8.87 7.53
C TYR A 237 -0.11 -9.56 8.82
N THR A 238 0.08 -10.88 8.82
CA THR A 238 0.67 -11.57 9.98
C THR A 238 2.13 -11.18 10.19
N GLU A 239 2.92 -11.05 9.12
CA GLU A 239 4.29 -10.51 9.19
C GLU A 239 4.29 -9.07 9.76
N LEU A 240 3.36 -8.22 9.34
CA LEU A 240 3.22 -6.85 9.84
C LEU A 240 2.89 -6.82 11.35
N GLU A 241 1.92 -7.62 11.79
CA GLU A 241 1.54 -7.76 13.20
C GLU A 241 2.71 -8.24 14.08
N ALA A 242 3.52 -9.17 13.57
CA ALA A 242 4.70 -9.67 14.28
C ALA A 242 5.75 -8.56 14.47
N VAL A 243 6.00 -7.75 13.44
CA VAL A 243 6.92 -6.61 13.53
C VAL A 243 6.40 -5.56 14.51
N GLU A 244 5.10 -5.25 14.49
CA GLU A 244 4.49 -4.32 15.44
C GLU A 244 4.59 -4.80 16.90
N ALA A 245 4.42 -6.12 17.14
CA ALA A 245 4.56 -6.72 18.47
C ALA A 245 6.01 -6.71 18.98
N GLU A 246 7.01 -6.94 18.12
CA GLU A 246 8.42 -6.83 18.51
C GLU A 246 8.82 -5.39 18.85
N VAL A 247 8.35 -4.42 18.07
CA VAL A 247 8.60 -2.99 18.35
C VAL A 247 7.93 -2.57 19.64
N GLY A 248 6.67 -2.95 19.86
CA GLY A 248 5.94 -2.65 21.10
C GLY A 248 6.59 -3.24 22.35
N SER A 249 7.02 -4.51 22.29
CA SER A 249 7.71 -5.16 23.42
C SER A 249 9.10 -4.58 23.70
N ALA A 250 9.82 -4.12 22.68
CA ALA A 250 11.10 -3.41 22.85
C ALA A 250 10.92 -2.00 23.44
N GLU A 251 9.82 -1.31 23.13
CA GLU A 251 9.46 -0.03 23.75
C GLU A 251 9.03 -0.20 25.21
N GLU A 252 8.26 -1.25 25.52
CA GLU A 252 7.88 -1.60 26.89
C GLU A 252 9.10 -2.01 27.74
N ALA A 253 10.03 -2.79 27.20
CA ALA A 253 11.27 -3.15 27.88
C ALA A 253 12.18 -1.92 28.16
N LYS A 254 12.22 -0.95 27.23
CA LYS A 254 12.94 0.32 27.43
C LYS A 254 12.22 1.26 28.40
N ALA A 255 10.90 1.15 28.53
CA ALA A 255 10.12 1.88 29.53
C ALA A 255 10.36 1.34 30.94
N ASP A 256 10.49 0.01 31.09
CA ASP A 256 10.72 -0.64 32.39
C ASP A 256 12.17 -0.43 32.89
N GLU A 257 13.17 -0.38 32.00
CA GLU A 257 14.57 -0.11 32.35
C GLU A 257 14.80 1.32 32.87
N LYS A 258 13.93 2.29 32.55
CA LYS A 258 14.01 3.67 33.08
C LYS A 258 13.59 3.81 34.55
N THR A 259 13.09 2.76 35.19
CA THR A 259 12.66 2.81 36.60
C THR A 259 13.75 2.42 37.61
N THR A 260 14.94 2.04 37.15
CA THR A 260 16.06 1.67 38.03
C THR A 260 17.14 2.75 38.05
N LYS A 261 17.03 3.65 39.05
CA LYS A 261 18.00 4.65 39.54
C LYS A 261 19.35 4.75 38.79
N THR A 262 19.48 5.78 37.94
CA THR A 262 20.77 6.48 37.76
C THR A 262 20.57 7.96 38.08
N LYS A 263 21.22 8.43 39.16
CA LYS A 263 21.40 9.85 39.45
C LYS A 263 22.34 10.42 38.37
N THR A 264 21.79 10.84 37.23
CA THR A 264 22.54 11.62 36.25
C THR A 264 22.60 13.06 36.74
N LYS A 265 23.82 13.55 37.01
CA LYS A 265 24.09 14.97 37.25
C LYS A 265 23.45 15.79 36.13
N LYS A 266 22.63 16.78 36.47
CA LYS A 266 22.13 17.79 35.52
C LYS A 266 23.34 18.39 34.79
N PRO A 267 23.37 18.42 33.45
CA PRO A 267 24.37 19.23 32.76
C PRO A 267 24.11 20.69 33.14
N VAL A 268 25.17 21.39 33.53
CA VAL A 268 25.14 22.83 33.77
C VAL A 268 25.04 23.49 32.39
N VAL A 269 23.81 23.79 31.96
CA VAL A 269 23.55 24.60 30.78
C VAL A 269 23.68 26.07 31.21
N ASP A 270 24.53 26.82 30.51
CA ASP A 270 24.68 28.27 30.69
C ASP A 270 23.32 28.96 30.50
N PRO A 271 22.78 29.67 31.51
CA PRO A 271 21.46 30.30 31.46
C PRO A 271 21.31 31.40 30.40
N GLY A 272 22.39 31.78 29.68
CA GLY A 272 22.36 32.74 28.58
C GLY A 272 22.24 32.16 27.15
N SER A 273 22.41 30.85 26.96
CA SER A 273 22.48 30.22 25.64
C SER A 273 21.14 30.21 24.88
N ASP A 274 21.18 30.30 23.56
CA ASP A 274 19.98 30.30 22.72
C ASP A 274 19.23 28.95 22.76
N GLU A 275 19.95 27.84 22.99
CA GLU A 275 19.37 26.52 23.26
C GLU A 275 18.53 26.50 24.57
N ALA A 276 18.97 27.21 25.62
CA ALA A 276 18.22 27.30 26.88
C ALA A 276 16.92 28.11 26.72
N LYS A 277 16.95 29.17 25.89
CA LYS A 277 15.76 29.98 25.57
C LYS A 277 14.75 29.18 24.73
N GLU A 278 15.22 28.39 23.77
CA GLU A 278 14.35 27.57 22.91
C GLU A 278 13.69 26.43 23.71
N ALA A 279 14.44 25.78 24.61
CA ALA A 279 13.90 24.76 25.52
C ALA A 279 12.84 25.33 26.48
N ALA A 280 13.05 26.54 27.00
CA ALA A 280 12.07 27.24 27.85
C ALA A 280 10.82 27.64 27.05
N TYR A 281 10.97 28.06 25.80
CA TYR A 281 9.86 28.40 24.90
C TYR A 281 9.00 27.18 24.57
N LYS A 282 9.62 26.06 24.19
CA LYS A 282 8.91 24.78 23.92
C LYS A 282 8.17 24.27 25.15
N ARG A 283 8.78 24.35 26.33
CA ARG A 283 8.14 23.93 27.60
C ARG A 283 6.92 24.81 27.94
N ASN A 284 6.97 26.10 27.65
CA ASN A 284 5.81 27.00 27.80
C ASN A 284 4.71 26.77 26.74
N GLN A 285 5.06 26.39 25.51
CA GLN A 285 4.07 26.00 24.50
C GLN A 285 3.34 24.70 24.84
N ILE A 286 4.07 23.67 25.31
CA ILE A 286 3.46 22.40 25.74
C ILE A 286 2.46 22.64 26.87
N GLY A 287 2.78 23.53 27.83
CA GLY A 287 1.84 23.91 28.90
C GLY A 287 0.58 24.60 28.37
N LYS A 288 0.71 25.49 27.38
CA LYS A 288 -0.45 26.13 26.72
C LYS A 288 -1.32 25.12 25.98
N ILE A 289 -0.72 24.15 25.28
CA ILE A 289 -1.45 23.11 24.55
C ILE A 289 -2.22 22.20 25.53
N LEU A 290 -1.56 21.75 26.60
CA LEU A 290 -2.22 20.95 27.66
C LEU A 290 -3.37 21.70 28.32
N MET A 291 -3.21 23.01 28.55
CA MET A 291 -4.27 23.86 29.09
C MET A 291 -5.46 23.95 28.14
N CYS A 292 -5.23 24.11 26.83
CA CYS A 292 -6.30 24.09 25.82
C CYS A 292 -7.03 22.72 25.79
N TRP A 293 -6.28 21.62 25.85
CA TRP A 293 -6.87 20.27 25.84
C TRP A 293 -7.66 19.96 27.12
N SER A 294 -7.32 20.57 28.26
CA SER A 294 -8.08 20.42 29.50
C SER A 294 -9.50 21.00 29.46
N VAL A 295 -9.79 21.89 28.50
CA VAL A 295 -11.12 22.50 28.31
C VAL A 295 -11.86 21.84 27.15
N ILE A 296 -11.15 21.52 26.07
CA ILE A 296 -11.74 20.95 24.85
C ILE A 296 -12.22 19.52 25.09
N VAL A 297 -11.43 18.66 25.74
CA VAL A 297 -11.79 17.25 25.94
C VAL A 297 -13.06 17.08 26.79
N PRO A 298 -13.22 17.78 27.94
CA PRO A 298 -14.47 17.71 28.71
C PRO A 298 -15.68 18.28 27.95
N ALA A 299 -15.51 19.36 27.18
CA ALA A 299 -16.59 19.96 26.40
C ALA A 299 -17.11 19.03 25.29
N VAL A 300 -16.22 18.26 24.66
CA VAL A 300 -16.57 17.27 23.64
C VAL A 300 -17.29 16.06 24.26
N ILE A 301 -16.83 15.59 25.42
CA ILE A 301 -17.47 14.49 26.16
C ILE A 301 -18.88 14.89 26.62
N ASP A 302 -19.06 16.12 27.10
CA ASP A 302 -20.37 16.68 27.49
C ASP A 302 -21.33 16.79 26.29
N HIS A 303 -20.82 17.01 25.07
CA HIS A 303 -21.66 17.22 23.87
C HIS A 303 -21.96 15.93 23.09
N LEU A 304 -21.10 14.91 23.16
CA LEU A 304 -21.23 13.70 22.33
C LEU A 304 -21.57 12.42 23.12
N VAL A 305 -21.24 12.34 24.41
CA VAL A 305 -21.24 11.06 25.15
C VAL A 305 -22.27 11.01 26.29
N LEU A 306 -22.57 12.14 26.92
CA LEU A 306 -23.45 12.17 28.10
C LEU A 306 -24.95 12.31 27.72
N PRO A 307 -25.84 11.39 28.14
CA PRO A 307 -27.28 11.51 27.95
C PRO A 307 -27.85 12.73 28.70
N ASP A 308 -28.88 13.38 28.15
CA ASP A 308 -29.55 14.59 28.70
C ASP A 308 -30.01 14.49 30.18
N ARG A 309 -30.06 13.27 30.72
CA ARG A 309 -30.48 12.95 32.09
C ARG A 309 -29.45 13.33 33.16
N PHE A 310 -28.19 13.59 32.77
CA PHE A 310 -27.09 13.96 33.67
C PHE A 310 -26.73 15.46 33.64
N LYS A 311 -27.47 16.29 32.89
CA LYS A 311 -27.31 17.76 32.88
C LYS A 311 -27.93 18.39 34.14
N PHE A 312 -27.29 18.16 35.30
CA PHE A 312 -27.89 18.38 36.63
C PHE A 312 -27.95 19.84 37.13
N PHE A 313 -27.59 20.85 36.32
CA PHE A 313 -27.77 22.28 36.68
C PHE A 313 -28.15 23.11 35.45
N SER A 314 -29.46 23.31 35.23
CA SER A 314 -30.02 24.01 34.06
C SER A 314 -29.92 25.54 34.12
N ILE A 315 -28.92 26.11 34.80
CA ILE A 315 -28.70 27.57 34.84
C ILE A 315 -27.56 27.99 33.90
N PHE A 316 -26.58 27.12 33.64
CA PHE A 316 -25.41 27.47 32.81
C PHE A 316 -25.08 26.48 31.69
N GLY A 317 -25.86 25.42 31.46
CA GLY A 317 -25.71 24.55 30.29
C GLY A 317 -24.45 23.66 30.25
N PHE A 318 -23.62 23.65 31.30
CA PHE A 318 -22.39 22.85 31.38
C PHE A 318 -22.26 22.13 32.74
N SER A 319 -21.60 20.98 32.74
CA SER A 319 -21.35 20.19 33.95
C SER A 319 -20.31 20.85 34.87
N LEU A 320 -20.41 20.61 36.19
CA LEU A 320 -19.47 21.13 37.21
C LEU A 320 -18.00 20.73 36.93
N SER A 321 -17.79 19.71 36.09
CA SER A 321 -16.49 19.24 35.60
C SER A 321 -15.67 20.35 34.95
N LEU A 322 -16.31 21.26 34.21
CA LEU A 322 -15.67 22.26 33.37
C LEU A 322 -14.95 23.35 34.21
N VAL A 323 -15.38 23.55 35.45
CA VAL A 323 -14.76 24.48 36.40
C VAL A 323 -13.81 23.77 37.36
N VAL A 324 -14.13 22.53 37.75
CA VAL A 324 -13.38 21.79 38.76
C VAL A 324 -12.05 21.25 38.22
N THR A 325 -12.01 20.79 36.97
CA THR A 325 -10.78 20.21 36.38
C THR A 325 -9.66 21.23 36.15
N PRO A 326 -9.89 22.44 35.59
CA PRO A 326 -8.82 23.41 35.39
C PRO A 326 -8.22 23.93 36.70
N VAL A 327 -9.06 24.10 37.74
CA VAL A 327 -8.63 24.56 39.06
C VAL A 327 -7.77 23.51 39.77
N LEU A 328 -8.17 22.23 39.71
CA LEU A 328 -7.36 21.11 40.23
C LEU A 328 -6.02 21.00 39.50
N MET A 329 -6.02 21.11 38.17
CA MET A 329 -4.80 21.04 37.38
C MET A 329 -3.85 22.22 37.70
N TYR A 330 -4.39 23.43 37.87
CA TYR A 330 -3.62 24.60 38.30
C TYR A 330 -3.02 24.44 39.70
N LEU A 331 -3.77 23.88 40.65
CA LEU A 331 -3.28 23.62 42.01
C LEU A 331 -2.21 22.53 42.06
N VAL A 332 -2.37 21.46 41.26
CA VAL A 332 -1.36 20.39 41.11
C VAL A 332 -0.11 20.95 40.44
N TRP A 333 -0.26 21.75 39.40
CA TRP A 333 0.85 22.42 38.71
C TRP A 333 1.62 23.35 39.65
N GLY A 334 0.92 24.16 40.43
CA GLY A 334 1.51 25.06 41.43
C GLY A 334 2.26 24.35 42.55
N LYS A 335 1.86 23.12 42.91
CA LYS A 335 2.55 22.29 43.91
C LYS A 335 3.76 21.55 43.35
N PHE A 336 3.69 21.12 42.09
CA PHE A 336 4.71 20.26 41.48
C PHE A 336 5.89 21.06 40.90
N PHE A 337 5.64 22.23 40.30
CA PHE A 337 6.67 23.01 39.60
C PHE A 337 7.36 24.10 40.44
N ARG A 338 6.84 24.44 41.62
CA ARG A 338 7.40 25.51 42.48
C ARG A 338 8.46 25.02 43.48
N ARG A 339 8.87 23.76 43.41
CA ARG A 339 9.85 23.11 44.31
C ARG A 339 11.13 22.64 43.62
N SER A 340 11.43 23.13 42.41
CA SER A 340 12.66 22.81 41.67
C SER A 340 13.65 23.96 41.68
#